data_AF-A0A815J998-F1
#
_entry.id   AF-A0A815J998-F1
#
_cell.length_a   1.000
_cell.length_b   1.000
_cell.length_c   1.000
_cell.angle_alpha   90.00
_cell.angle_beta   90.00
_cell.angle_gamma   90.00
#
_symmetry.space_group_name_H-M   'P 1'
#
loop_
_entity.id
_entity.type
_entity.pdbx_description
1 polymer ?
#
loop_
_entity_poly.entity_id
_entity_poly.type
_entity_poly.pdbx_seq_one_letter_code
_entity_poly.pdbx_strand_id
1 'polypeptide(L)'
;MFARNRDTISSSQLKEKLGYQLTLMCCKDLLPFSIVENEGFQDFLISNKIVNTKYDIPSRTTLSPLNLNKIYNVCLDKTKEQIKLSTNYPTITCDAWTDNLRTQPFNEADTDQSIKGLVSNVLIEFGINPNSVSDKDANMRKAWRLLNVIHIFCVDHGIHNLLMKDCFHNMNYVSEILDKIQSIINKLRYRQHELENEYFRSNEKRFNDLLLSIDKTVEIIDADLASTYIDADDTQVLNEKLE
;
A
#
# COMPACT_ATOMS: atom_id res chain seq x y z
N MET A 1 25.46 -39.77 16.66
CA MET A 1 24.09 -40.11 16.26
C MET A 1 23.13 -39.15 16.95
N PHE A 2 23.00 -37.93 16.42
CA PHE A 2 22.04 -36.93 16.90
C PHE A 2 21.11 -36.62 15.74
N ALA A 3 20.04 -37.39 15.61
CA ALA A 3 18.95 -37.06 14.72
C ALA A 3 18.29 -35.79 15.26
N ARG A 4 18.49 -34.66 14.56
CA ARG A 4 17.67 -33.47 14.79
C ARG A 4 16.25 -33.85 14.36
N ASN A 5 15.36 -34.04 15.32
CA ASN A 5 13.92 -33.99 15.12
C ASN A 5 13.59 -32.63 14.49
N ARG A 6 13.51 -32.57 13.16
CA ARG A 6 12.70 -31.59 12.48
C ARG A 6 11.29 -32.12 12.61
N ASP A 7 10.54 -31.60 13.58
CA ASP A 7 9.10 -31.81 13.63
C ASP A 7 8.55 -31.51 12.23
N THR A 8 7.97 -32.52 11.60
CA THR A 8 7.42 -32.41 10.25
C THR A 8 6.22 -31.48 10.30
N ILE A 9 6.46 -30.19 10.01
CA ILE A 9 5.42 -29.18 9.84
C ILE A 9 4.42 -29.73 8.80
N SER A 10 3.15 -29.82 9.18
CA SER A 10 2.13 -30.31 8.25
C SER A 10 1.93 -29.32 7.10
N SER A 11 1.47 -29.80 5.94
CA SER A 11 1.18 -28.94 4.77
C SER A 11 0.23 -27.78 5.13
N SER A 12 -0.74 -28.03 6.03
CA SER A 12 -1.64 -27.00 6.55
C SER A 12 -0.93 -25.92 7.37
N GLN A 13 0.01 -26.31 8.23
CA GLN A 13 0.77 -25.36 9.05
C GLN A 13 1.72 -24.50 8.20
N LEU A 14 2.30 -25.10 7.16
CA LEU A 14 3.14 -24.37 6.20
C LEU A 14 2.32 -23.31 5.45
N LYS A 15 1.12 -23.67 4.98
CA LYS A 15 0.20 -22.75 4.30
C LYS A 15 -0.23 -21.59 5.19
N GLU A 16 -0.53 -21.84 6.46
CA GLU A 16 -0.86 -20.79 7.43
C GLU A 16 0.33 -19.85 7.67
N LYS A 17 1.52 -20.40 7.91
CA LYS A 17 2.75 -19.63 8.14
C LYS A 17 3.08 -18.76 6.93
N LEU A 18 3.01 -19.32 5.73
CA LEU A 18 3.24 -18.60 4.48
C LEU A 18 2.22 -17.47 4.32
N GLY A 19 0.93 -17.75 4.55
CA GLY A 19 -0.12 -16.73 4.49
C GLY A 19 0.13 -15.58 5.44
N TYR A 20 0.55 -15.85 6.68
CA TYR A 20 0.86 -14.80 7.65
C TYR A 20 2.05 -13.95 7.19
N GLN A 21 3.13 -14.59 6.72
CA GLN A 21 4.33 -13.89 6.25
C GLN A 21 4.05 -13.04 5.00
N LEU A 22 3.26 -13.56 4.06
CA LEU A 22 2.84 -12.80 2.87
C LEU A 22 1.98 -11.60 3.24
N THR A 23 1.01 -11.76 4.14
CA THR A 23 0.23 -10.60 4.61
C THR A 23 1.14 -9.57 5.26
N LEU A 24 2.09 -9.98 6.09
CA LEU A 24 3.03 -9.06 6.75
C LEU A 24 3.93 -8.32 5.75
N MET A 25 4.44 -9.01 4.73
CA MET A 25 5.20 -8.42 3.62
C MET A 25 4.36 -7.36 2.92
N CYS A 26 3.14 -7.72 2.50
CA CYS A 26 2.23 -6.78 1.83
C CYS A 26 1.92 -5.55 2.68
N CYS A 27 1.71 -5.72 4.00
CA CYS A 27 1.48 -4.60 4.90
C CYS A 27 2.71 -3.69 5.06
N LYS A 28 3.92 -4.25 5.12
CA LYS A 28 5.17 -3.47 5.30
C LYS A 28 5.56 -2.72 4.04
N ASP A 29 5.37 -3.35 2.89
CA ASP A 29 5.83 -2.84 1.60
C ASP A 29 4.71 -2.13 0.83
N LEU A 30 3.52 -2.00 1.45
CA LEU A 30 2.32 -1.40 0.86
C LEU A 30 1.92 -2.05 -0.48
N LEU A 31 2.08 -3.37 -0.58
CA LEU A 31 1.78 -4.14 -1.78
C LEU A 31 0.31 -4.60 -1.79
N PRO A 32 -0.33 -4.66 -2.97
CA PRO A 32 -1.66 -5.22 -3.08
C PRO A 32 -1.64 -6.72 -2.82
N PHE A 33 -2.67 -7.23 -2.15
CA PHE A 33 -2.81 -8.68 -1.92
C PHE A 33 -2.99 -9.49 -3.21
N SER A 34 -3.27 -8.86 -4.35
CA SER A 34 -3.30 -9.51 -5.66
C SER A 34 -1.93 -9.98 -6.13
N ILE A 35 -0.83 -9.63 -5.46
CA ILE A 35 0.52 -10.14 -5.79
C ILE A 35 0.57 -11.67 -5.86
N VAL A 36 -0.24 -12.37 -5.05
CA VAL A 36 -0.31 -13.85 -5.06
C VAL A 36 -0.93 -14.43 -6.33
N GLU A 37 -1.58 -13.59 -7.13
CA GLU A 37 -2.21 -13.96 -8.40
C GLU A 37 -1.24 -13.73 -9.59
N ASN A 38 -0.12 -13.03 -9.39
CA ASN A 38 0.87 -12.77 -10.43
C ASN A 38 1.68 -14.03 -10.77
N GLU A 39 1.73 -14.39 -12.06
CA GLU A 39 2.40 -15.62 -12.53
C GLU A 39 3.87 -15.69 -12.12
N GLY A 40 4.67 -14.65 -12.38
CA GLY A 40 6.08 -14.64 -11.99
C GLY A 40 6.32 -14.78 -10.47
N PHE A 41 5.38 -14.31 -9.64
CA PHE A 41 5.46 -14.52 -8.19
C PHE A 41 5.13 -15.96 -7.79
N GLN A 42 4.13 -16.57 -8.45
CA GLN A 42 3.79 -17.98 -8.24
C GLN A 42 4.94 -18.89 -8.67
N ASP A 43 5.54 -18.61 -9.82
CA ASP A 43 6.66 -19.37 -10.37
C ASP A 43 7.89 -19.24 -9.47
N PHE A 44 8.17 -18.05 -8.94
CA PHE A 44 9.22 -17.86 -7.93
C PHE A 44 9.03 -18.78 -6.70
N LEU A 45 7.81 -18.89 -6.17
CA LEU A 45 7.54 -19.73 -4.99
C LEU A 45 7.67 -21.23 -5.31
N ILE A 46 7.24 -21.66 -6.50
CA ILE A 46 7.28 -23.06 -6.94
C ILE A 46 8.72 -23.47 -7.27
N SER A 47 9.43 -22.69 -8.07
CA SER A 47 10.82 -22.96 -8.49
C SER A 47 11.79 -23.03 -7.30
N ASN A 48 11.54 -22.23 -6.26
CA ASN A 48 12.32 -22.27 -5.01
C ASN A 48 11.83 -23.30 -3.98
N LYS A 49 10.88 -24.18 -4.35
CA LYS A 49 10.32 -25.24 -3.49
C LYS A 49 9.73 -24.71 -2.17
N ILE A 50 9.22 -23.48 -2.18
CA ILE A 50 8.48 -22.90 -1.04
C ILE A 50 7.08 -23.49 -0.99
N VAL A 51 6.48 -23.73 -2.15
CA VAL A 51 5.21 -24.44 -2.33
C VAL A 51 5.35 -25.53 -3.40
N ASN A 52 4.52 -26.57 -3.34
CA ASN A 52 4.55 -27.64 -4.35
C ASN A 52 3.73 -27.28 -5.59
N THR A 53 2.60 -26.61 -5.39
CA THR A 53 1.66 -26.26 -6.47
C THR A 53 1.08 -24.86 -6.26
N LYS A 54 0.48 -24.29 -7.32
CA LYS A 54 -0.27 -23.03 -7.24
C LYS A 54 -1.40 -23.08 -6.19
N TYR A 55 -1.97 -24.25 -5.92
CA TYR A 55 -3.04 -24.44 -4.93
C TYR A 55 -2.58 -24.28 -3.47
N ASP A 56 -1.28 -24.45 -3.22
CA ASP A 56 -0.69 -24.28 -1.90
C ASP A 56 -0.48 -22.79 -1.57
N ILE A 57 -0.53 -21.92 -2.57
CA ILE A 57 -0.42 -20.47 -2.41
C ILE A 57 -1.72 -19.93 -1.79
N PRO A 58 -1.66 -19.12 -0.72
CA PRO A 58 -2.84 -18.49 -0.13
C PRO A 58 -3.53 -17.56 -1.14
N SER A 59 -4.85 -17.64 -1.23
CA SER A 59 -5.62 -16.72 -2.07
C SER A 59 -5.65 -15.32 -1.46
N ARG A 60 -5.91 -14.30 -2.30
CA ARG A 60 -6.17 -12.92 -1.85
C ARG A 60 -7.24 -12.84 -0.76
N THR A 61 -8.29 -13.65 -0.89
CA THR A 61 -9.39 -13.77 0.09
C THR A 61 -8.98 -14.47 1.38
N THR A 62 -7.88 -15.23 1.39
CA THR A 62 -7.30 -15.80 2.61
C THR A 62 -6.41 -14.77 3.31
N LEU A 63 -5.62 -14.00 2.55
CA LEU A 63 -4.77 -12.94 3.09
C LEU A 63 -5.58 -11.80 3.73
N SER A 64 -6.72 -11.43 3.14
CA SER A 64 -7.47 -10.23 3.49
C SER A 64 -8.24 -10.30 4.83
N PRO A 65 -9.23 -11.20 5.08
CA PRO A 65 -10.01 -11.12 6.32
C PRO A 65 -9.34 -11.80 7.52
N LEU A 66 -8.60 -12.90 7.32
CA LEU A 66 -8.10 -13.71 8.43
C LEU A 66 -6.78 -13.19 8.98
N ASN A 67 -5.76 -13.06 8.12
CA ASN A 67 -4.42 -12.69 8.56
C ASN A 67 -4.29 -11.19 8.82
N LEU A 68 -4.94 -10.34 8.01
CA LEU A 68 -4.90 -8.89 8.22
C LEU A 68 -5.49 -8.51 9.57
N ASN A 69 -6.64 -9.07 9.97
CA ASN A 69 -7.25 -8.79 11.26
C ASN A 69 -6.35 -9.21 12.43
N LYS A 70 -5.68 -10.38 12.33
CA LYS A 70 -4.68 -10.80 13.33
C LYS A 70 -3.54 -9.81 13.43
N ILE A 71 -2.96 -9.40 12.28
CA ILE A 71 -1.83 -8.44 12.23
C ILE A 71 -2.26 -7.06 12.75
N TYR A 72 -3.44 -6.60 12.35
CA TYR A 72 -4.05 -5.34 12.78
C TYR A 72 -4.19 -5.31 14.31
N ASN A 73 -4.82 -6.32 14.92
CA ASN A 73 -5.02 -6.36 16.36
C ASN A 73 -3.69 -6.37 17.12
N VAL A 74 -2.70 -7.15 16.68
CA VAL A 74 -1.36 -7.14 17.29
C VAL A 74 -0.70 -5.76 17.18
N CYS A 75 -0.83 -5.09 16.03
CA CYS A 75 -0.30 -3.74 15.83
C CYS A 75 -1.03 -2.70 16.70
N LEU A 76 -2.35 -2.80 16.78
CA LEU A 76 -3.21 -1.94 17.58
C LEU A 76 -2.85 -2.04 19.06
N ASP A 77 -2.74 -3.25 19.60
CA ASP A 77 -2.40 -3.49 21.01
C ASP A 77 -1.03 -2.93 21.35
N LYS A 78 -0.02 -3.21 20.52
CA LYS A 78 1.33 -2.64 20.67
C LYS A 78 1.32 -1.12 20.60
N THR A 79 0.56 -0.54 19.68
CA THR A 79 0.44 0.91 19.54
C THR A 79 -0.18 1.53 20.80
N LYS A 80 -1.26 0.94 21.33
CA LYS A 80 -1.88 1.39 22.58
C LYS A 80 -0.93 1.27 23.77
N GLU A 81 -0.13 0.21 23.83
CA GLU A 81 0.91 0.05 24.86
C GLU A 81 1.97 1.16 24.77
N GLN A 82 2.50 1.43 23.57
CA GLN A 82 3.49 2.49 23.36
C GLN A 82 2.94 3.88 23.70
N ILE A 83 1.68 4.17 23.34
CA ILE A 83 1.02 5.42 23.72
C ILE A 83 0.95 5.57 25.24
N LYS A 84 0.60 4.51 25.97
CA LYS A 84 0.56 4.54 27.46
C LYS A 84 1.92 4.75 28.10
N LEU A 85 2.99 4.26 27.46
CA LEU A 85 4.36 4.42 27.94
C LEU A 85 4.95 5.80 27.61
N SER A 86 4.37 6.53 26.66
CA SER A 86 4.83 7.86 26.28
C SER A 86 4.65 8.87 27.42
N THR A 87 5.73 9.60 27.74
CA THR A 87 5.70 10.72 28.69
C THR A 87 5.22 12.03 28.08
N ASN A 88 5.16 12.09 26.74
CA ASN A 88 4.75 13.29 26.00
C ASN A 88 3.23 13.35 25.84
N TYR A 89 2.70 14.57 25.80
CA TYR A 89 1.30 14.81 25.51
C TYR A 89 0.98 14.44 24.06
N PRO A 90 -0.01 13.57 23.78
CA PRO A 90 -0.28 13.12 22.42
C PRO A 90 -0.86 14.26 21.58
N THR A 91 -0.53 14.27 20.29
CA THR A 91 -1.13 15.16 19.30
C THR A 91 -1.56 14.34 18.10
N ILE A 92 -2.73 14.63 17.55
CA ILE A 92 -3.27 13.96 16.37
C ILE A 92 -3.40 14.94 15.21
N THR A 93 -3.06 14.49 14.02
CA THR A 93 -3.28 15.22 12.77
C THR A 93 -4.49 14.60 12.08
N CYS A 94 -5.47 15.42 11.72
CA CYS A 94 -6.61 14.96 10.92
C CYS A 94 -6.54 15.62 9.55
N ASP A 95 -6.40 14.76 8.54
CA ASP A 95 -6.46 15.12 7.14
C ASP A 95 -7.80 14.65 6.56
N ALA A 96 -8.49 15.54 5.87
CA ALA A 96 -9.80 15.31 5.31
C ALA A 96 -9.79 15.73 3.84
N TRP A 97 -10.20 14.83 2.96
CA TRP A 97 -10.31 15.10 1.53
C TRP A 97 -11.64 14.59 1.00
N THR A 98 -12.11 15.24 -0.07
CA THR A 98 -13.31 14.81 -0.78
C THR A 98 -12.94 13.84 -1.89
N ASP A 99 -13.51 12.64 -1.85
CA ASP A 99 -13.40 11.66 -2.92
C ASP A 99 -14.65 11.68 -3.81
N ASN A 100 -14.49 12.23 -5.01
CA ASN A 100 -15.54 12.32 -6.01
C ASN A 100 -15.88 10.97 -6.67
N LEU A 101 -15.04 9.94 -6.49
CA LEU A 101 -15.28 8.58 -6.99
C LEU A 101 -16.16 7.76 -6.04
N ARG A 102 -16.53 8.32 -4.88
CA ARG A 102 -17.40 7.69 -3.86
C ARG A 102 -16.89 6.32 -3.39
N THR A 103 -15.58 6.08 -3.39
CA THR A 103 -14.99 4.93 -2.69
C THR A 103 -15.06 5.22 -1.18
N GLN A 104 -16.07 4.70 -0.46
CA GLN A 104 -16.49 5.32 0.81
C GLN A 104 -15.73 4.86 2.07
N PRO A 105 -15.16 5.79 2.84
CA PRO A 105 -14.97 5.63 4.29
C PRO A 105 -15.93 6.50 5.13
N PHE A 106 -16.76 7.36 4.51
CA PHE A 106 -17.69 8.28 5.19
C PHE A 106 -19.11 8.09 4.61
N ASN A 107 -19.97 7.34 5.30
CA ASN A 107 -21.33 7.04 4.83
C ASN A 107 -22.33 8.16 5.16
N GLU A 108 -21.95 9.08 6.03
CA GLU A 108 -22.78 10.19 6.51
C GLU A 108 -22.38 11.51 5.82
N ALA A 109 -23.23 12.53 5.93
CA ALA A 109 -22.83 13.88 5.56
C ALA A 109 -21.66 14.33 6.45
N ASP A 110 -20.74 15.11 5.89
CA ASP A 110 -19.55 15.67 6.53
C ASP A 110 -19.88 16.83 7.49
N THR A 111 -20.87 16.60 8.36
CA THR A 111 -21.31 17.55 9.38
C THR A 111 -20.35 17.58 10.57
N ASP A 112 -20.37 18.67 11.34
CA ASP A 112 -19.58 18.79 12.57
C ASP A 112 -19.93 17.71 13.61
N GLN A 113 -21.19 17.27 13.69
CA GLN A 113 -21.60 16.16 14.56
C GLN A 113 -21.05 14.81 14.10
N SER A 114 -21.11 14.50 12.80
CA SER A 114 -20.59 13.23 12.27
C SER A 114 -19.07 13.15 12.45
N ILE A 115 -18.36 14.24 12.15
CA ILE A 115 -16.91 14.35 12.40
C ILE A 115 -16.60 14.17 13.89
N LYS A 116 -17.33 14.86 14.77
CA LYS A 116 -17.18 14.71 16.23
C LYS A 116 -17.36 13.25 16.66
N GLY A 117 -18.39 12.57 16.17
CA GLY A 117 -18.68 11.18 16.51
C GLY A 117 -17.54 10.24 16.15
N LEU A 118 -17.04 10.34 14.91
CA LEU A 118 -15.92 9.51 14.43
C LEU A 118 -14.64 9.75 15.21
N VAL A 119 -14.26 11.01 15.39
CA VAL A 119 -13.08 11.36 16.17
C VAL A 119 -13.24 10.88 17.61
N SER A 120 -14.41 11.08 18.23
CA SER A 120 -14.67 10.61 19.59
C SER A 120 -14.49 9.11 19.74
N ASN A 121 -14.91 8.31 18.75
CA ASN A 121 -14.73 6.86 18.78
C ASN A 121 -13.25 6.49 18.79
N VAL A 122 -12.43 7.15 17.96
CA VAL A 122 -10.98 6.95 17.93
C VAL A 122 -10.33 7.37 19.26
N LEU A 123 -10.70 8.53 19.80
CA LEU A 123 -10.17 9.00 21.09
C LEU A 123 -10.48 8.03 22.23
N ILE A 124 -11.71 7.49 22.27
CA ILE A 124 -12.14 6.50 23.26
C ILE A 124 -11.41 5.16 23.05
N GLU A 125 -11.32 4.69 21.81
CA GLU A 125 -10.66 3.41 21.49
C GLU A 125 -9.20 3.40 21.93
N PHE A 126 -8.49 4.51 21.73
CA PHE A 126 -7.09 4.67 22.11
C PHE A 126 -6.90 5.17 23.54
N GLY A 127 -7.98 5.61 24.21
CA GLY A 127 -7.94 6.12 25.58
C GLY A 127 -7.10 7.39 25.72
N ILE A 128 -7.16 8.29 24.74
CA ILE A 128 -6.31 9.49 24.66
C ILE A 128 -7.15 10.77 24.68
N ASN A 129 -6.54 11.84 25.20
CA ASN A 129 -7.05 13.22 25.08
C ASN A 129 -5.95 14.11 24.46
N PRO A 130 -5.76 14.06 23.13
CA PRO A 130 -4.65 14.72 22.46
C PRO A 130 -4.95 16.19 22.14
N ASN A 131 -3.92 16.94 21.76
CA ASN A 131 -4.14 18.15 20.95
C ASN A 131 -4.47 17.73 19.53
N SER A 132 -5.19 18.55 18.77
CA SER A 132 -5.50 18.28 17.37
C SER A 132 -4.87 19.30 16.44
N VAL A 133 -4.46 18.82 15.27
CA VAL A 133 -4.06 19.65 14.13
C VAL A 133 -4.96 19.26 12.96
N SER A 134 -5.73 20.19 12.41
CA SER A 134 -6.49 19.94 11.17
C SER A 134 -6.65 21.21 10.35
N ASP A 135 -7.32 21.12 9.20
CA ASP A 135 -7.57 22.28 8.36
C ASP A 135 -8.46 23.34 9.04
N LYS A 136 -8.71 24.44 8.33
CA LYS A 136 -9.58 25.53 8.80
C LYS A 136 -11.04 25.35 8.36
N ASP A 137 -11.44 24.13 7.96
CA ASP A 137 -12.82 23.88 7.55
C ASP A 137 -13.82 24.25 8.66
N ALA A 138 -15.01 24.71 8.26
CA ALA A 138 -16.02 25.17 9.20
C ALA A 138 -16.55 24.02 10.09
N ASN A 139 -16.74 22.83 9.52
CA ASN A 139 -17.27 21.67 10.23
C ASN A 139 -16.18 21.04 11.11
N MET A 140 -14.95 20.92 10.61
CA MET A 140 -13.79 20.49 11.42
C MET A 140 -13.61 21.38 12.65
N ARG A 141 -13.62 22.70 12.48
CA ARG A 141 -13.46 23.65 13.60
C ARG A 141 -14.55 23.50 14.67
N LYS A 142 -15.81 23.33 14.25
CA LYS A 142 -16.93 23.12 15.16
C LYS A 142 -16.83 21.77 15.87
N ALA A 143 -16.48 20.70 15.15
CA ALA A 143 -16.33 19.36 15.71
C ALA A 143 -15.29 19.35 16.86
N TRP A 144 -14.12 19.93 16.65
CA TRP A 144 -13.10 20.03 17.71
C TRP A 144 -13.54 20.88 18.91
N ARG A 145 -14.25 21.98 18.66
CA ARG A 145 -14.83 22.79 19.73
C ARG A 145 -15.86 21.98 20.54
N LEU A 146 -16.68 21.16 19.89
CA LEU A 146 -17.65 20.28 20.54
C LEU A 146 -16.99 19.13 21.32
N LEU A 147 -15.78 18.71 20.94
CA LEU A 147 -14.97 17.74 21.68
C LEU A 147 -14.24 18.36 22.88
N ASN A 148 -14.22 19.69 22.98
CA ASN A 148 -13.44 20.43 23.98
C ASN A 148 -11.94 20.06 23.98
N VAL A 149 -11.40 19.86 22.78
CA VAL A 149 -9.97 19.55 22.53
C VAL A 149 -9.30 20.80 21.95
N ILE A 150 -8.04 21.04 22.33
CA ILE A 150 -7.24 22.12 21.73
C ILE A 150 -7.05 21.83 20.25
N HIS A 151 -7.47 22.77 19.41
CA HIS A 151 -7.35 22.67 17.97
C HIS A 151 -6.37 23.71 17.41
N ILE A 152 -5.32 23.21 16.77
CA ILE A 152 -4.29 23.95 16.07
C ILE A 152 -4.59 23.87 14.56
N PHE A 153 -4.50 25.00 13.87
CA PHE A 153 -4.74 25.01 12.43
C PHE A 153 -3.52 24.54 11.63
N CYS A 154 -3.78 23.74 10.61
CA CYS A 154 -2.78 23.29 9.64
C CYS A 154 -2.11 24.50 8.96
N VAL A 155 -0.79 24.56 9.06
CA VAL A 155 0.03 25.62 8.46
C VAL A 155 0.00 25.54 6.95
N ASP A 156 0.05 24.33 6.37
CA ASP A 156 0.07 24.13 4.92
C ASP A 156 -1.18 24.70 4.27
N HIS A 157 -2.36 24.41 4.84
CA HIS A 157 -3.62 25.01 4.42
C HIS A 157 -3.63 26.54 4.62
N GLY A 158 -2.99 27.04 5.68
CA GLY A 158 -2.82 28.46 5.92
C GLY A 158 -2.00 29.15 4.82
N ILE A 159 -0.85 28.58 4.47
CA ILE A 159 0.05 29.08 3.42
C ILE A 159 -0.66 29.01 2.06
N HIS A 160 -1.34 27.90 1.76
CA HIS A 160 -2.10 27.77 0.52
C HIS A 160 -3.15 28.87 0.38
N ASN A 161 -3.95 29.13 1.42
CA ASN A 161 -4.94 30.20 1.38
C ASN A 161 -4.29 31.59 1.24
N LEU A 162 -3.22 31.86 1.98
CA LEU A 162 -2.48 33.13 1.90
C LEU A 162 -1.96 33.39 0.48
N LEU A 163 -1.32 32.40 -0.15
CA LEU A 163 -0.75 32.54 -1.48
C LEU A 163 -1.84 32.59 -2.55
N MET A 164 -2.76 31.62 -2.54
CA MET A 164 -3.73 31.50 -3.63
C MET A 164 -4.85 32.52 -3.51
N LYS A 165 -5.48 32.64 -2.34
CA LYS A 165 -6.67 33.48 -2.16
C LYS A 165 -6.32 34.93 -1.85
N ASP A 166 -5.39 35.15 -0.92
CA ASP A 166 -5.12 36.50 -0.41
C ASP A 166 -4.05 37.24 -1.22
N CYS A 167 -3.17 36.53 -1.94
CA CYS A 167 -2.10 37.13 -2.73
C CYS A 167 -2.41 37.09 -4.24
N PHE A 168 -2.40 35.90 -4.86
CA PHE A 168 -2.45 35.79 -6.32
C PHE A 168 -3.78 36.23 -6.94
N HIS A 169 -4.91 35.89 -6.34
CA HIS A 169 -6.21 36.37 -6.85
C HIS A 169 -6.41 37.88 -6.69
N ASN A 170 -5.68 38.53 -5.77
CA ASN A 170 -5.70 39.98 -5.63
C ASN A 170 -4.75 40.69 -6.61
N MET A 171 -3.90 39.95 -7.34
CA MET A 171 -3.03 40.46 -8.39
C MET A 171 -3.65 40.19 -9.75
N ASN A 172 -4.36 41.18 -10.32
CA ASN A 172 -5.13 41.03 -11.58
C ASN A 172 -4.38 40.30 -12.69
N TYR A 173 -3.13 40.69 -12.97
CA TYR A 173 -2.31 40.06 -14.01
C TYR A 173 -2.03 38.57 -13.73
N VAL A 174 -1.76 38.21 -12.48
CA VAL A 174 -1.50 36.82 -12.09
C VAL A 174 -2.80 36.01 -12.11
N SER A 175 -3.90 36.58 -11.62
CA SER A 175 -5.22 35.94 -11.68
C SER A 175 -5.64 35.60 -13.11
N GLU A 176 -5.46 36.53 -14.06
CA GLU A 176 -5.75 36.27 -15.48
C GLU A 176 -4.90 35.13 -16.06
N ILE A 177 -3.64 34.99 -15.64
CA ILE A 177 -2.78 33.88 -16.05
C ILE A 177 -3.27 32.57 -15.44
N LEU A 178 -3.60 32.57 -14.15
CA LEU A 178 -4.14 31.39 -13.46
C LEU A 178 -5.42 30.89 -14.12
N ASP A 179 -6.33 31.79 -14.50
CA ASP A 179 -7.57 31.45 -15.20
C ASP A 179 -7.30 30.81 -16.57
N LYS A 180 -6.33 31.34 -17.32
CA LYS A 180 -5.90 30.76 -18.61
C LYS A 180 -5.30 29.36 -18.42
N ILE A 181 -4.45 29.18 -17.41
CA ILE A 181 -3.86 27.87 -17.08
C ILE A 181 -4.96 26.88 -16.70
N GLN A 182 -5.89 27.29 -15.83
CA GLN A 182 -7.01 26.45 -15.41
C GLN A 182 -7.91 26.06 -16.59
N SER A 183 -8.13 26.98 -17.54
CA SER A 183 -8.85 26.69 -18.79
C SER A 183 -8.16 25.62 -19.63
N ILE A 184 -6.83 25.68 -19.76
CA ILE A 184 -6.04 24.65 -20.46
C ILE A 184 -6.15 23.31 -19.74
N ILE A 185 -5.93 23.30 -18.41
CA ILE A 185 -6.04 22.08 -17.59
C ILE A 185 -7.42 21.45 -17.73
N ASN A 186 -8.49 22.24 -17.67
CA ASN A 186 -9.86 21.73 -17.82
C ASN A 186 -10.10 21.10 -19.19
N LYS A 187 -9.56 21.70 -20.27
CA LYS A 187 -9.62 21.11 -21.61
C LYS A 187 -8.84 19.79 -21.71
N LEU A 188 -7.67 19.71 -21.08
CA LEU A 188 -6.86 18.50 -21.05
C LEU A 188 -7.54 17.40 -20.22
N ARG A 189 -8.11 17.73 -19.06
CA ARG A 189 -8.89 16.80 -18.23
C ARG A 189 -10.06 16.19 -18.99
N TYR A 190 -10.78 16.99 -19.79
CA TYR A 190 -11.87 16.46 -20.63
C TYR A 190 -11.38 15.43 -21.64
N ARG A 191 -10.16 15.60 -22.18
CA ARG A 191 -9.55 14.65 -23.13
C ARG A 191 -8.68 13.60 -22.46
N GLN A 192 -8.67 13.51 -21.13
CA GLN A 192 -7.75 12.64 -20.40
C GLN A 192 -7.88 11.19 -20.83
N HIS A 193 -9.11 10.67 -20.96
CA HIS A 193 -9.35 9.30 -21.40
C HIS A 193 -8.87 9.03 -22.84
N GLU A 194 -9.02 10.00 -23.76
CA GLU A 194 -8.50 9.87 -25.14
C GLU A 194 -6.97 9.81 -25.14
N LEU A 195 -6.34 10.71 -24.39
CA LEU A 195 -4.88 10.79 -24.25
C LEU A 195 -4.31 9.55 -23.56
N GLU A 196 -4.95 9.06 -22.50
CA GLU A 196 -4.58 7.83 -21.81
C GLU A 196 -4.69 6.64 -22.75
N ASN A 197 -5.76 6.52 -23.53
CA ASN A 197 -5.91 5.42 -24.50
C ASN A 197 -4.86 5.45 -25.61
N GLU A 198 -4.51 6.63 -26.14
CA GLU A 198 -3.41 6.75 -27.10
C GLU A 198 -2.06 6.38 -26.47
N TYR A 199 -1.81 6.84 -25.24
CA TYR A 199 -0.61 6.47 -24.48
C TYR A 199 -0.54 4.95 -24.23
N PHE A 200 -1.65 4.35 -23.76
CA PHE A 200 -1.74 2.91 -23.54
C PHE A 200 -1.51 2.14 -24.84
N ARG A 201 -2.15 2.50 -25.96
CA ARG A 201 -1.92 1.84 -27.25
C ARG A 201 -0.47 1.94 -27.72
N SER A 202 0.16 3.11 -27.53
CA SER A 202 1.56 3.32 -27.91
C SER A 202 2.52 2.51 -27.03
N ASN A 203 2.26 2.46 -25.72
CA ASN A 203 3.12 1.76 -24.77
C ASN A 203 2.86 0.26 -24.68
N GLU A 204 1.63 -0.20 -24.86
CA GLU A 204 1.27 -1.62 -24.84
C GLU A 204 2.06 -2.38 -25.90
N LYS A 205 2.17 -1.83 -27.11
CA LYS A 205 3.00 -2.42 -28.16
C LYS A 205 4.46 -2.53 -27.72
N ARG A 206 5.04 -1.43 -27.23
CA ARG A 206 6.44 -1.40 -26.78
C ARG A 206 6.70 -2.31 -25.58
N PHE A 207 5.72 -2.43 -24.68
CA PHE A 207 5.80 -3.27 -23.49
C PHE A 207 5.69 -4.75 -23.85
N ASN A 208 4.77 -5.11 -24.74
CA ASN A 208 4.65 -6.48 -25.24
C ASN A 208 5.92 -6.91 -26.02
N ASP A 209 6.49 -6.02 -26.83
CA ASP A 209 7.77 -6.27 -27.51
C ASP A 209 8.92 -6.50 -26.50
N LEU A 210 8.94 -5.74 -25.41
CA LEU A 210 9.92 -5.91 -24.33
C LEU A 210 9.73 -7.22 -23.56
N LEU A 211 8.49 -7.56 -23.20
CA LEU A 211 8.18 -8.83 -22.53
C LEU A 211 8.63 -10.03 -23.37
N LEU A 212 8.29 -10.04 -24.67
CA LEU A 212 8.76 -11.07 -25.60
C LEU A 212 10.28 -11.15 -25.67
N SER A 213 10.98 -10.03 -25.53
CA SER A 213 12.45 -10.01 -25.49
C SER A 213 13.00 -10.56 -24.17
N ILE A 214 12.33 -10.27 -23.05
CA ILE A 214 12.71 -10.77 -21.73
C ILE A 214 12.50 -12.29 -21.67
N ASP A 215 11.35 -12.79 -22.11
CA ASP A 215 11.04 -14.23 -22.12
C ASP A 215 12.10 -15.02 -22.89
N LYS A 216 12.46 -14.53 -24.09
CA LYS A 216 13.57 -15.12 -24.89
C LYS A 216 14.90 -15.11 -24.15
N THR A 217 15.18 -14.07 -23.38
CA THR A 217 16.44 -13.96 -22.63
C THR A 217 16.44 -14.92 -21.44
N VAL A 218 15.30 -15.08 -20.76
CA VAL A 218 15.13 -16.06 -19.67
C VAL A 218 15.31 -17.47 -20.19
N GLU A 219 14.70 -17.82 -21.34
CA GLU A 219 14.88 -19.14 -21.97
C GLU A 219 16.37 -19.46 -22.25
N ILE A 220 17.15 -18.47 -22.70
CA ILE A 220 18.58 -18.63 -22.93
C ILE A 220 19.33 -18.84 -21.61
N ILE A 221 19.04 -18.05 -20.58
CA ILE A 221 19.68 -18.17 -19.26
C ILE A 221 19.36 -19.54 -18.62
N ASP A 222 18.12 -19.99 -18.73
CA ASP A 222 17.70 -21.31 -18.21
C ASP A 222 18.41 -22.45 -18.95
N ALA A 223 18.60 -22.33 -20.27
CA ALA A 223 19.37 -23.29 -21.06
C ALA A 223 20.87 -23.31 -20.67
N ASP A 224 21.46 -22.13 -20.45
CA ASP A 224 22.85 -22.00 -20.00
C ASP A 224 23.03 -22.56 -18.57
N LEU A 225 22.09 -22.30 -17.66
CA LEU A 225 22.09 -22.89 -16.33
C LEU A 225 21.96 -24.42 -16.40
N ALA A 226 21.01 -24.93 -17.20
CA ALA A 226 20.81 -26.37 -17.36
C ALA A 226 22.06 -27.07 -17.92
N SER A 227 22.76 -26.47 -18.89
CA SER A 227 24.02 -27.02 -19.41
C SER A 227 25.14 -27.00 -18.36
N THR A 228 25.23 -25.96 -17.54
CA THR A 228 26.23 -25.86 -16.45
C THR A 228 26.00 -26.92 -15.35
N TYR A 229 24.75 -27.31 -15.07
CA TYR A 229 24.44 -28.38 -14.12
C TYR A 229 24.70 -29.79 -14.66
N ILE A 230 24.59 -30.01 -15.97
CA ILE A 230 24.91 -31.29 -16.62
C ILE A 230 26.43 -31.54 -16.56
N ASP A 231 27.26 -30.51 -16.75
CA ASP A 231 28.72 -30.64 -16.70
C ASP A 231 29.26 -30.93 -15.28
N ALA A 232 28.54 -30.50 -14.23
CA ALA A 232 28.92 -30.74 -12.83
C ALA A 232 28.67 -32.17 -12.35
N ASP A 233 27.66 -32.86 -12.91
CA ASP A 233 27.33 -34.26 -12.55
C ASP A 233 28.29 -35.24 -13.27
N ASP A 234 28.71 -34.92 -14.50
CA ASP A 234 29.73 -35.70 -15.22
C ASP A 234 31.13 -35.62 -14.59
N THR A 235 31.44 -34.55 -13.85
CA THR A 235 32.70 -34.45 -13.10
C THR A 235 32.72 -35.30 -11.82
N GLN A 236 31.57 -35.67 -11.27
CA GLN A 236 31.49 -36.59 -10.13
C GLN A 236 31.62 -38.06 -10.59
N VAL A 237 31.05 -38.41 -11.75
CA VAL A 237 31.16 -39.76 -12.35
C VAL A 237 32.57 -40.06 -12.88
N LEU A 238 33.33 -39.03 -13.29
CA LEU A 238 34.74 -39.19 -13.71
C LEU A 238 35.71 -39.41 -12.54
N ASN A 239 35.39 -38.94 -11.33
CA ASN A 239 36.26 -39.14 -10.15
C ASN A 239 36.02 -40.49 -9.44
N GLU A 240 34.87 -41.13 -9.60
CA GLU A 240 34.64 -42.51 -9.09
C GLU A 240 35.20 -43.62 -10.01
N LYS A 241 35.73 -43.27 -11.19
CA LYS A 241 36.39 -44.22 -12.11
C LYS A 241 37.93 -44.16 -12.07
N LEU A 242 38.51 -43.39 -11.15
CA LEU A 242 39.96 -43.20 -11.01
C LEU A 242 40.53 -43.61 -9.64
N GLU A 243 39.78 -44.34 -8.81
CA GLU A 243 40.30 -45.12 -7.66
C GLU A 243 40.07 -46.62 -7.86
#